data_AF-A0A9X1FPJ2-F1
#
_entry.id   AF-A0A9X1FPJ2-F1
#
_cell.length_a   1.000
_cell.length_b   1.000
_cell.length_c   1.000
_cell.angle_alpha   90.00
_cell.angle_beta   90.00
_cell.angle_gamma   90.00
#
_symmetry.space_group_name_H-M   'P 1'
#
loop_
_entity.id
_entity.type
_entity.pdbx_description
1 polymer ?
#
loop_
_entity_poly.entity_id
_entity_poly.type
_entity_poly.pdbx_seq_one_letter_code
_entity_poly.pdbx_strand_id
1 'polypeptide(L)'
;MIKFFRNIRKNLLSQGKTGKYFKYAIGEIILVVIGILIALQINNWNEANKRVDQEEKMLIELLVNLRKDSIDNAINARWYERVEKSAVIINQTLEQRIPWHDSLATHFGNLYTHGISTYNTSAFENLKSIGFNLISNDSIRIALTNLYGISYKLVEKTEDQMSKDNFNAMIAPVLTSRLKMERWFHAVPYNYEALIDDLIFQETVRFRGITMGYVGSNTRDANRRVTNLINMIERELKGK
;
A
#
# COMPACT_ATOMS: atom_id res chain seq x y z
N MET A 1 -20.86 -38.43 37.87
CA MET A 1 -19.63 -38.43 38.70
C MET A 1 -19.80 -37.80 40.07
N ILE A 2 -20.57 -36.72 40.25
CA ILE A 2 -20.75 -36.02 41.55
C ILE A 2 -21.36 -36.92 42.65
N LYS A 3 -22.32 -37.81 42.32
CA LYS A 3 -22.98 -38.67 43.33
C LYS A 3 -22.07 -39.74 43.94
N PHE A 4 -21.08 -40.23 43.20
CA PHE A 4 -20.17 -41.29 43.64
C PHE A 4 -19.19 -40.77 44.71
N PHE A 5 -18.46 -39.70 44.41
CA PHE A 5 -17.57 -39.03 45.37
C PHE A 5 -18.32 -38.44 46.57
N ARG A 6 -19.55 -37.95 46.35
CA ARG A 6 -20.43 -37.49 47.44
C ARG A 6 -20.80 -38.59 48.42
N ASN A 7 -21.13 -39.80 47.95
CA ASN A 7 -21.49 -40.92 48.80
C ASN A 7 -20.28 -41.46 49.59
N ILE A 8 -19.09 -41.46 48.99
CA ILE A 8 -17.83 -41.85 49.65
C ILE A 8 -17.51 -40.88 50.81
N ARG A 9 -17.63 -39.57 50.58
CA ARG A 9 -17.42 -38.56 51.63
C ARG A 9 -18.40 -38.68 52.79
N LYS A 10 -19.69 -38.88 52.49
CA LYS A 10 -20.72 -39.10 53.53
C LYS A 10 -20.42 -40.34 54.39
N ASN A 11 -19.99 -41.43 53.77
CA ASN A 11 -19.60 -42.65 54.49
C ASN A 11 -18.30 -42.50 55.31
N LEU A 12 -17.36 -41.66 54.88
CA LEU A 12 -16.11 -41.40 55.63
C LEU A 12 -16.35 -40.50 56.85
N LEU A 13 -17.29 -39.55 56.75
CA LEU A 13 -17.75 -38.72 57.88
C LEU A 13 -18.51 -39.54 58.92
N SER A 14 -19.41 -40.45 58.49
CA SER A 14 -20.19 -41.29 59.42
C SER A 14 -19.33 -42.31 60.18
N GLN A 15 -18.16 -42.66 59.66
CA GLN A 15 -17.18 -43.55 60.30
C GLN A 15 -16.14 -42.81 61.18
N GLY A 16 -16.27 -41.51 61.40
CA GLY A 16 -15.31 -40.72 62.21
C GLY A 16 -13.93 -40.51 61.55
N LYS A 17 -13.77 -40.80 60.26
CA LYS A 17 -12.48 -40.76 59.53
C LYS A 17 -12.23 -39.39 58.89
N THR A 18 -12.24 -38.33 59.70
CA THR A 18 -12.07 -36.92 59.26
C THR A 18 -10.82 -36.69 58.41
N GLY A 19 -9.67 -37.28 58.76
CA GLY A 19 -8.44 -37.18 57.97
C GLY A 19 -8.53 -37.78 56.57
N LYS A 20 -9.29 -38.87 56.37
CA LYS A 20 -9.54 -39.43 55.04
C LYS A 20 -10.53 -38.56 54.27
N TYR A 21 -11.57 -38.05 54.93
CA TYR A 21 -12.53 -37.12 54.32
C TYR A 21 -11.85 -35.90 53.69
N PHE A 22 -10.93 -35.23 54.39
CA PHE A 22 -10.20 -34.07 53.85
C PHE A 22 -9.33 -34.43 52.65
N LYS A 23 -8.62 -35.56 52.67
CA LYS A 23 -7.84 -36.04 51.51
C LYS A 23 -8.70 -36.25 50.27
N TYR A 24 -9.87 -36.85 50.42
CA TYR A 24 -10.80 -37.07 49.30
C TYR A 24 -11.47 -35.77 48.82
N ALA A 25 -11.81 -34.84 49.72
CA ALA A 25 -12.37 -33.54 49.35
C ALA A 25 -11.36 -32.66 48.59
N ILE A 26 -10.09 -32.67 49.02
CA ILE A 26 -9.00 -31.97 48.31
C ILE A 26 -8.77 -32.61 46.93
N GLY A 27 -8.77 -33.95 46.84
CA GLY A 27 -8.66 -34.65 45.55
C GLY A 27 -9.79 -34.30 44.57
N GLU A 28 -11.03 -34.17 45.05
CA GLU A 28 -12.18 -33.74 44.23
C GLU A 28 -12.00 -32.31 43.70
N ILE A 29 -11.54 -31.38 44.55
CA ILE A 29 -11.25 -30.00 44.14
C ILE A 29 -10.14 -29.97 43.09
N ILE A 30 -9.03 -30.68 43.31
CA ILE A 30 -7.91 -30.76 42.36
C ILE A 30 -8.39 -31.31 41.01
N LEU A 31 -9.22 -32.36 41.00
CA LEU A 31 -9.74 -32.95 39.77
C LEU A 31 -10.68 -32.01 39.01
N VAL A 32 -11.53 -31.24 39.72
CA VAL A 32 -12.36 -30.18 39.11
C VAL A 32 -11.49 -29.07 38.53
N VAL A 33 -10.46 -28.62 39.28
CA VAL A 33 -9.53 -27.58 38.81
C VAL A 33 -8.79 -28.04 37.56
N ILE A 34 -8.28 -29.27 37.51
CA ILE A 34 -7.67 -29.85 36.30
C ILE A 34 -8.65 -29.85 35.13
N GLY A 35 -9.91 -30.23 35.36
CA GLY A 35 -10.95 -30.19 34.34
C GLY A 35 -11.19 -28.79 33.76
N ILE A 36 -11.25 -27.77 34.62
CA ILE A 36 -11.40 -26.35 34.21
C ILE A 36 -10.17 -25.89 33.43
N LEU A 37 -8.96 -26.21 33.90
CA LEU A 37 -7.72 -25.83 33.22
C LEU A 37 -7.61 -26.45 31.83
N ILE A 38 -7.97 -27.72 31.67
CA ILE A 38 -8.01 -28.39 30.35
C ILE A 38 -9.03 -27.70 29.44
N ALA A 39 -10.22 -27.39 29.95
CA ALA A 39 -11.25 -26.70 29.16
C ALA A 39 -10.79 -25.30 28.71
N LEU A 40 -10.15 -24.53 29.61
CA LEU A 40 -9.54 -23.24 29.27
C LEU A 40 -8.42 -23.38 28.25
N GLN A 41 -7.58 -24.40 28.38
CA GLN A 41 -6.48 -24.64 27.45
C GLN A 41 -6.99 -24.98 26.04
N ILE A 42 -8.03 -25.82 25.93
CA ILE A 42 -8.69 -26.13 24.64
C ILE A 42 -9.29 -24.85 24.03
N ASN A 43 -9.96 -24.01 24.83
CA ASN A 43 -10.52 -22.75 24.35
C ASN A 43 -9.43 -21.81 23.84
N ASN A 44 -8.36 -21.61 24.60
CA ASN A 44 -7.24 -20.76 24.21
C ASN A 44 -6.54 -21.27 22.94
N TRP A 45 -6.41 -22.58 22.76
CA TRP A 45 -5.85 -23.17 21.54
C TRP A 45 -6.75 -22.93 20.32
N ASN A 46 -8.08 -23.09 20.47
CA ASN A 46 -9.03 -22.78 19.41
C ASN A 46 -9.03 -21.28 19.03
N GLU A 47 -8.94 -20.39 20.01
CA GLU A 47 -8.81 -18.94 19.78
C GLU A 47 -7.50 -18.59 19.07
N ALA A 48 -6.39 -19.23 19.44
CA ALA A 48 -5.10 -19.05 18.77
C ALA A 48 -5.16 -19.46 17.29
N ASN A 49 -5.76 -20.62 16.99
CA ASN A 49 -5.94 -21.08 15.60
C ASN A 49 -6.81 -20.12 14.79
N LYS A 50 -7.95 -19.66 15.34
CA LYS A 50 -8.80 -18.67 14.68
C LYS A 50 -8.07 -17.37 14.38
N ARG A 51 -7.19 -16.93 15.28
CA ARG A 51 -6.39 -15.72 15.07
C ARG A 51 -5.39 -15.90 13.92
N VAL A 52 -4.77 -17.07 13.80
CA VAL A 52 -3.89 -17.41 12.66
C VAL A 52 -4.68 -17.38 11.35
N ASP A 53 -5.86 -17.99 11.30
CA ASP A 53 -6.72 -17.99 10.10
C ASP A 53 -7.14 -16.56 9.69
N GLN A 54 -7.44 -15.70 10.66
CA GLN A 54 -7.81 -14.31 10.42
C GLN A 54 -6.64 -13.50 9.88
N GLU A 55 -5.44 -13.72 10.43
CA GLU A 55 -4.23 -13.08 9.95
C GLU A 55 -3.91 -13.49 8.51
N GLU A 56 -3.98 -14.79 8.20
CA GLU A 56 -3.71 -15.30 6.85
C GLU A 56 -4.66 -14.67 5.81
N LYS A 57 -5.97 -14.65 6.13
CA LYS A 57 -6.98 -14.01 5.26
C LYS A 57 -6.68 -12.53 5.03
N MET A 58 -6.33 -11.81 6.09
CA MET A 58 -5.98 -10.39 6.00
C MET A 58 -4.72 -10.17 5.14
N LEU A 59 -3.69 -10.98 5.32
CA LEU A 59 -2.46 -10.91 4.53
C LEU A 59 -2.71 -11.19 3.05
N ILE A 60 -3.56 -12.17 2.73
CA ILE A 60 -3.97 -12.47 1.35
C ILE A 60 -4.73 -11.30 0.73
N GLU A 61 -5.69 -10.70 1.46
CA GLU A 61 -6.46 -9.55 0.98
C GLU A 61 -5.55 -8.34 0.70
N LEU A 62 -4.62 -8.04 1.62
CA LEU A 62 -3.62 -6.99 1.44
C LEU A 62 -2.74 -7.26 0.21
N LEU A 63 -2.30 -8.50 0.02
CA LEU A 63 -1.43 -8.88 -1.09
C LEU A 63 -2.11 -8.69 -2.46
N VAL A 64 -3.41 -8.97 -2.57
CA VAL A 64 -4.19 -8.68 -3.78
C VAL A 64 -4.18 -7.18 -4.09
N ASN A 65 -4.46 -6.34 -3.09
CA ASN A 65 -4.46 -4.88 -3.26
C ASN A 65 -3.07 -4.34 -3.60
N LEU A 66 -2.03 -4.77 -2.87
CA LEU A 66 -0.66 -4.33 -3.09
C LEU A 66 -0.14 -4.70 -4.49
N ARG A 67 -0.50 -5.88 -5.01
CA ARG A 67 -0.12 -6.27 -6.38
C ARG A 67 -0.76 -5.35 -7.43
N LYS A 68 -2.02 -4.98 -7.24
CA LYS A 68 -2.69 -4.01 -8.11
C LYS A 68 -2.00 -2.64 -8.03
N ASP A 69 -1.78 -2.14 -6.81
CA ASP A 69 -1.09 -0.87 -6.58
C ASP A 69 0.31 -0.86 -7.22
N SER A 70 1.01 -2.00 -7.20
CA SER A 70 2.34 -2.11 -7.81
C SER A 70 2.32 -1.95 -9.32
N ILE A 71 1.34 -2.56 -9.98
CA ILE A 71 1.13 -2.44 -11.43
C ILE A 71 0.77 -1.00 -11.78
N ASP A 72 -0.17 -0.41 -11.05
CA ASP A 72 -0.62 0.97 -11.29
C ASP A 72 0.52 1.97 -11.09
N ASN A 73 1.32 1.81 -10.03
CA ASN A 73 2.51 2.63 -9.80
C ASN A 73 3.54 2.48 -10.91
N ALA A 74 3.79 1.26 -11.42
CA ALA A 74 4.73 1.05 -12.53
C ALA A 74 4.25 1.69 -13.84
N ILE A 75 2.94 1.70 -14.09
CA ILE A 75 2.34 2.39 -15.24
C ILE A 75 2.50 3.91 -15.08
N ASN A 76 2.11 4.48 -13.94
CA ASN A 76 2.22 5.90 -13.66
C ASN A 76 3.67 6.41 -13.72
N ALA A 77 4.62 5.67 -13.13
CA ALA A 77 6.04 6.01 -13.21
C ALA A 77 6.55 6.12 -14.66
N ARG A 78 6.09 5.23 -15.55
CA ARG A 78 6.45 5.28 -16.99
C ARG A 78 5.83 6.46 -17.71
N TRP A 79 4.61 6.87 -17.33
CA TRP A 79 4.00 8.09 -17.87
C TRP A 79 4.82 9.32 -17.49
N TYR A 80 5.18 9.45 -16.22
CA TYR A 80 5.99 10.57 -15.73
C TYR A 80 7.38 10.64 -16.41
N GLU A 81 8.06 9.50 -16.51
CA GLU A 81 9.35 9.39 -17.20
C GLU A 81 9.25 9.77 -18.69
N ARG A 82 8.14 9.44 -19.34
CA ARG A 82 7.91 9.81 -20.74
C ARG A 82 7.81 11.32 -20.92
N VAL A 83 7.13 12.02 -20.00
CA VAL A 83 7.04 13.49 -20.03
C VAL A 83 8.39 14.13 -19.77
N GLU A 84 9.10 13.67 -18.74
CA GLU A 84 10.44 14.12 -18.40
C GLU A 84 11.38 14.02 -19.60
N LYS A 85 11.47 12.85 -20.24
CA LYS A 85 12.29 12.63 -21.43
C LYS A 85 11.86 13.51 -22.61
N SER A 86 10.55 13.65 -22.84
CA SER A 86 10.04 14.48 -23.94
C SER A 86 10.35 15.95 -23.74
N ALA A 87 10.27 16.46 -22.51
CA ALA A 87 10.63 17.82 -22.17
C ALA A 87 12.12 18.10 -22.42
N VAL A 88 13.00 17.16 -22.06
CA VAL A 88 14.44 17.24 -22.35
C VAL A 88 14.68 17.29 -23.86
N ILE A 89 14.06 16.38 -24.62
CA ILE A 89 14.22 16.31 -26.07
C ILE A 89 13.75 17.61 -26.73
N ILE A 90 12.58 18.14 -26.35
CA ILE A 90 12.05 19.38 -26.90
C ILE A 90 13.01 20.54 -26.63
N ASN A 91 13.43 20.74 -25.38
CA ASN A 91 14.32 21.85 -25.05
C ASN A 91 15.66 21.73 -25.75
N GLN A 92 16.28 20.54 -25.80
CA GLN A 92 17.52 20.32 -26.55
C GLN A 92 17.35 20.65 -28.04
N THR A 93 16.23 20.25 -28.63
CA THR A 93 15.94 20.50 -30.05
C THR A 93 15.82 22.00 -30.33
N LEU A 94 15.10 22.74 -29.46
CA LEU A 94 14.92 24.19 -29.59
C LEU A 94 16.23 24.95 -29.34
N GLU A 95 16.98 24.61 -28.28
CA GLU A 95 18.27 25.23 -27.93
C GLU A 95 19.32 25.04 -29.05
N GLN A 96 19.31 23.86 -29.68
CA GLN A 96 20.20 23.54 -30.81
C GLN A 96 19.67 24.05 -32.15
N ARG A 97 18.51 24.71 -32.17
CA ARG A 97 17.85 25.23 -33.38
C ARG A 97 17.67 24.16 -34.47
N ILE A 98 17.36 22.93 -34.06
CA ILE A 98 17.12 21.82 -34.99
C ILE A 98 15.78 22.08 -35.71
N PRO A 99 15.69 21.96 -37.05
CA PRO A 99 14.45 22.15 -37.79
C PRO A 99 13.34 21.18 -37.38
N TRP A 100 12.10 21.60 -37.59
CA TRP A 100 10.93 20.75 -37.35
C TRP A 100 11.02 19.38 -38.05
N HIS A 101 10.60 18.33 -37.36
CA HIS A 101 10.36 17.01 -37.93
C HIS A 101 9.20 16.31 -37.22
N ASP A 102 8.43 15.50 -37.95
CA ASP A 102 7.17 14.93 -37.45
C ASP A 102 7.32 14.04 -36.21
N SER A 103 8.49 13.44 -35.98
CA SER A 103 8.71 12.66 -34.76
C SER A 103 8.74 13.51 -33.48
N LEU A 104 8.90 14.85 -33.56
CA LEU A 104 8.75 15.74 -32.40
C LEU A 104 7.31 15.82 -31.91
N ALA A 105 6.32 15.59 -32.77
CA ALA A 105 4.93 15.78 -32.42
C ALA A 105 4.47 14.85 -31.28
N THR A 106 5.07 13.64 -31.18
CA THR A 106 4.84 12.76 -30.04
C THR A 106 5.41 13.33 -28.73
N HIS A 107 6.57 13.98 -28.79
CA HIS A 107 7.15 14.62 -27.61
C HIS A 107 6.31 15.80 -27.13
N PHE A 108 5.87 16.66 -28.04
CA PHE A 108 4.95 17.76 -27.70
C PHE A 108 3.63 17.24 -27.13
N GLY A 109 3.07 16.19 -27.73
CA GLY A 109 1.84 15.57 -27.25
C GLY A 109 1.97 14.96 -25.84
N ASN A 110 3.16 14.43 -25.49
CA ASN A 110 3.40 13.88 -24.15
C ASN A 110 3.33 14.95 -23.04
N LEU A 111 3.55 16.23 -23.34
CA LEU A 111 3.49 17.30 -22.33
C LEU A 111 2.11 17.44 -21.67
N TYR A 112 1.04 16.99 -22.34
CA TYR A 112 -0.34 17.01 -21.84
C TYR A 112 -0.68 15.84 -20.90
N THR A 113 0.25 14.89 -20.72
CA THR A 113 -0.05 13.62 -20.05
C THR A 113 0.18 13.70 -18.55
N HIS A 114 -0.69 13.05 -17.78
CA HIS A 114 -0.65 12.98 -16.33
C HIS A 114 -0.86 11.53 -15.90
N GLY A 115 -0.17 11.10 -14.84
CA GLY A 115 -0.55 9.88 -14.14
C GLY A 115 -1.78 10.12 -13.26
N ILE A 116 -2.47 9.04 -12.93
CA ILE A 116 -3.55 9.03 -11.96
C ILE A 116 -3.26 7.87 -11.02
N SER A 117 -2.81 8.18 -9.82
CA SER A 117 -2.57 7.19 -8.78
C SER A 117 -3.88 6.89 -8.06
N THR A 118 -4.24 5.62 -7.97
CA THR A 118 -5.41 5.17 -7.21
C THR A 118 -5.01 4.00 -6.32
N TYR A 119 -5.13 4.16 -5.01
CA TYR A 119 -4.76 3.13 -4.04
C TYR A 119 -6.01 2.53 -3.42
N ASN A 120 -6.10 1.20 -3.42
CA ASN A 120 -7.18 0.52 -2.69
C ASN A 120 -6.82 0.45 -1.20
N THR A 121 -7.50 1.24 -0.38
CA THR A 121 -7.28 1.31 1.07
C THR A 121 -8.21 0.41 1.88
N SER A 122 -9.17 -0.30 1.26
CA SER A 122 -10.22 -1.02 1.99
C SER A 122 -9.66 -2.08 2.95
N ALA A 123 -8.71 -2.91 2.51
CA ALA A 123 -8.10 -3.92 3.37
C ALA A 123 -7.28 -3.30 4.50
N PHE A 124 -6.59 -2.19 4.24
CA PHE A 124 -5.80 -1.48 5.24
C PHE A 124 -6.67 -0.80 6.29
N GLU A 125 -7.76 -0.16 5.90
CA GLU A 125 -8.72 0.44 6.84
C GLU A 125 -9.47 -0.64 7.65
N ASN A 126 -9.76 -1.80 7.04
CA ASN A 126 -10.29 -2.95 7.76
C ASN A 126 -9.29 -3.44 8.84
N LEU A 127 -8.02 -3.66 8.47
CA LEU A 127 -6.96 -4.02 9.42
C LEU A 127 -6.85 -2.99 10.57
N LYS A 128 -6.93 -1.71 10.25
CA LYS A 128 -6.88 -0.63 11.25
C LYS A 128 -8.08 -0.67 12.20
N SER A 129 -9.28 -0.99 11.68
CA SER A 129 -10.49 -1.16 12.49
C SER A 129 -10.43 -2.39 13.40
N ILE A 130 -9.85 -3.49 12.93
CA ILE A 130 -9.65 -4.71 13.75
C ILE A 130 -8.55 -4.48 14.80
N GLY A 131 -7.50 -3.78 14.40
CA GLY A 131 -6.29 -3.57 15.18
C GLY A 131 -5.08 -4.17 14.47
N PHE A 132 -4.00 -3.38 14.38
CA PHE A 132 -2.79 -3.82 13.72
C PHE A 132 -2.19 -5.08 14.32
N ASN A 133 -2.41 -5.33 15.63
CA ASN A 133 -1.98 -6.51 16.38
C ASN A 133 -2.49 -7.85 15.80
N LEU A 134 -3.45 -7.83 14.85
CA LEU A 134 -3.82 -9.01 14.09
C LEU A 134 -2.62 -9.61 13.33
N ILE A 135 -1.78 -8.77 12.72
CA ILE A 135 -0.55 -9.23 12.04
C ILE A 135 0.49 -9.58 13.10
N SER A 136 0.99 -10.82 13.19
CA SER A 136 2.00 -11.18 14.19
C SER A 136 3.36 -10.58 13.88
N ASN A 137 3.70 -10.45 12.60
CA ASN A 137 4.99 -9.94 12.15
C ASN A 137 5.09 -8.40 12.25
N ASP A 138 5.89 -7.91 13.20
CA ASP A 138 6.11 -6.47 13.41
C ASP A 138 6.71 -5.75 12.21
N SER A 139 7.58 -6.42 11.45
CA SER A 139 8.19 -5.81 10.26
C SER A 139 7.16 -5.55 9.17
N ILE A 140 6.24 -6.50 8.94
CA ILE A 140 5.11 -6.33 8.01
C ILE A 140 4.20 -5.20 8.49
N ARG A 141 3.88 -5.17 9.78
CA ARG A 141 3.04 -4.14 10.40
C ARG A 141 3.61 -2.73 10.18
N ILE A 142 4.90 -2.54 10.44
CA ILE A 142 5.61 -1.26 10.27
C ILE A 142 5.69 -0.88 8.79
N ALA A 143 5.96 -1.84 7.91
CA ALA A 143 6.01 -1.58 6.47
C ALA A 143 4.64 -1.16 5.91
N LEU A 144 3.54 -1.80 6.35
CA LEU A 144 2.17 -1.41 6.01
C LEU A 144 1.86 0.02 6.46
N THR A 145 2.10 0.35 7.73
CA THR A 145 1.77 1.69 8.25
C THR A 145 2.59 2.79 7.57
N ASN A 146 3.87 2.54 7.26
CA ASN A 146 4.70 3.48 6.51
C ASN A 146 4.28 3.64 5.05
N LEU A 147 3.84 2.55 4.41
CA LEU A 147 3.38 2.60 3.02
C LEU A 147 2.12 3.47 2.90
N TYR A 148 1.05 3.11 3.62
CA TYR A 148 -0.24 3.81 3.55
C TYR A 148 -0.23 5.17 4.26
N GLY A 149 0.53 5.29 5.35
CA GLY A 149 0.56 6.51 6.16
C GLY A 149 1.46 7.62 5.62
N ILE A 150 2.50 7.27 4.85
CA ILE A 150 3.53 8.21 4.40
C ILE A 150 3.72 8.13 2.89
N SER A 151 4.02 6.94 2.37
CA SER A 151 4.50 6.78 0.99
C SER A 151 3.39 7.10 -0.03
N TYR A 152 2.21 6.51 0.14
CA TYR A 152 1.05 6.79 -0.74
C TYR A 152 0.60 8.24 -0.64
N LYS A 153 0.53 8.81 0.56
CA LYS A 153 0.19 10.23 0.75
C LYS A 153 1.17 11.19 0.08
N LEU A 154 2.47 10.86 0.10
CA LEU A 154 3.48 11.65 -0.59
C LEU A 154 3.27 11.60 -2.11
N VAL A 155 2.99 10.41 -2.67
CA VAL A 155 2.68 10.28 -4.09
C VAL A 155 1.43 11.09 -4.46
N GLU A 156 0.32 10.91 -3.74
CA GLU A 156 -0.92 11.65 -3.96
C GLU A 156 -0.70 13.16 -3.92
N LYS A 157 -0.04 13.66 -2.86
CA LYS A 157 0.21 15.08 -2.70
C LYS A 157 1.09 15.66 -3.81
N THR A 158 2.14 14.95 -4.21
CA THR A 158 3.04 15.44 -5.26
C THR A 158 2.41 15.33 -6.64
N GLU A 159 1.60 14.30 -6.90
CA GLU A 159 0.79 14.21 -8.11
C GLU A 159 -0.22 15.36 -8.19
N ASP A 160 -1.00 15.60 -7.14
CA ASP A 160 -2.01 16.67 -7.16
C ASP A 160 -1.37 18.04 -7.34
N GLN A 161 -0.38 18.38 -6.51
CA GLN A 161 0.24 19.72 -6.54
C GLN A 161 1.12 19.94 -7.77
N MET A 162 1.98 18.98 -8.10
CA MET A 162 3.03 19.20 -9.12
C MET A 162 2.63 18.71 -10.51
N SER A 163 1.74 17.72 -10.59
CA SER A 163 1.21 17.23 -11.86
C SER A 163 -0.04 17.98 -12.26
N LYS A 164 -1.09 17.97 -11.43
CA LYS A 164 -2.43 18.46 -11.82
C LYS A 164 -2.58 19.97 -11.64
N ASP A 165 -2.31 20.49 -10.45
CA ASP A 165 -2.51 21.91 -10.13
C ASP A 165 -1.58 22.80 -10.94
N ASN A 166 -0.27 22.50 -10.93
CA ASN A 166 0.71 23.19 -11.76
C ASN A 166 0.35 23.13 -13.25
N PHE A 167 -0.19 22.00 -13.73
CA PHE A 167 -0.58 21.90 -15.13
C PHE A 167 -1.70 22.87 -15.46
N ASN A 168 -2.79 22.84 -14.69
CA ASN A 168 -3.94 23.69 -14.94
C ASN A 168 -3.59 25.18 -14.79
N ALA A 169 -2.77 25.53 -13.81
CA ALA A 169 -2.44 26.91 -13.49
C ALA A 169 -1.37 27.53 -14.41
N MET A 170 -0.34 26.76 -14.79
CA MET A 170 0.87 27.32 -15.43
C MET A 170 1.21 26.67 -16.77
N ILE A 171 0.99 25.37 -16.93
CA ILE A 171 1.45 24.64 -18.12
C ILE A 171 0.41 24.71 -19.25
N ALA A 172 -0.83 24.32 -18.97
CA ALA A 172 -1.88 24.19 -19.97
C ALA A 172 -2.11 25.49 -20.77
N PRO A 173 -2.19 26.69 -20.15
CA PRO A 173 -2.37 27.94 -20.90
C PRO A 173 -1.24 28.23 -21.88
N VAL A 174 0.00 27.91 -21.50
CA VAL A 174 1.18 28.08 -22.37
C VAL A 174 1.16 27.06 -23.50
N LEU A 175 0.85 25.79 -23.22
CA LEU A 175 0.80 24.75 -24.24
C LEU A 175 -0.34 24.99 -25.24
N THR A 176 -1.56 25.27 -24.79
CA THR A 176 -2.73 25.42 -25.68
C THR A 176 -2.69 26.66 -26.56
N SER A 177 -1.94 27.70 -26.16
CA SER A 177 -1.71 28.89 -26.98
C SER A 177 -0.64 28.71 -28.05
N ARG A 178 0.19 27.66 -27.96
CA ARG A 178 1.36 27.43 -28.83
C ARG A 178 1.31 26.15 -29.63
N LEU A 179 0.58 25.17 -29.13
CA LEU A 179 0.46 23.84 -29.69
C LEU A 179 -1.00 23.53 -30.02
N LYS A 180 -1.19 22.90 -31.16
CA LYS A 180 -2.41 22.25 -31.58
C LYS A 180 -2.34 20.78 -31.19
N MET A 181 -3.20 20.36 -30.26
CA MET A 181 -3.37 18.94 -29.97
C MET A 181 -4.22 18.30 -31.08
N GLU A 182 -3.65 17.35 -31.81
CA GLU A 182 -4.35 16.68 -32.92
C GLU A 182 -5.04 15.41 -32.45
N ARG A 183 -4.39 14.67 -31.55
CA ARG A 183 -4.92 13.49 -30.87
C ARG A 183 -4.13 13.26 -29.58
N TRP A 184 -4.57 12.29 -28.78
CA TRP A 184 -3.83 11.86 -27.60
C TRP A 184 -2.38 11.54 -27.95
N PHE A 185 -1.44 12.07 -27.15
CA PHE A 185 0.00 11.91 -27.31
C PHE A 185 0.57 12.48 -28.62
N HIS A 186 -0.15 13.36 -29.32
CA HIS A 186 0.33 14.00 -30.54
C HIS A 186 -0.12 15.46 -30.60
N ALA A 187 0.85 16.37 -30.55
CA ALA A 187 0.60 17.79 -30.69
C ALA A 187 1.66 18.41 -31.60
N VAL A 188 1.25 19.41 -32.37
CA VAL A 188 2.13 20.14 -33.30
C VAL A 188 2.11 21.63 -32.94
N PRO A 189 3.24 22.35 -33.04
CA PRO A 189 3.27 23.80 -32.87
C PRO A 189 2.40 24.52 -33.90
N TYR A 190 1.75 25.61 -33.52
CA TYR A 190 1.15 26.54 -34.50
C TYR A 190 2.22 27.22 -35.34
N ASN A 191 3.38 27.53 -34.73
CA ASN A 191 4.56 28.07 -35.39
C ASN A 191 5.81 27.56 -34.67
N TYR A 192 6.51 26.58 -35.26
CA TYR A 192 7.67 25.96 -34.64
C TYR A 192 8.87 26.92 -34.51
N GLU A 193 9.15 27.70 -35.56
CA GLU A 193 10.28 28.64 -35.56
C GLU A 193 10.15 29.67 -34.44
N ALA A 194 8.93 30.11 -34.13
CA ALA A 194 8.68 31.02 -33.01
C ALA A 194 9.00 30.41 -31.63
N LEU A 195 8.93 29.07 -31.47
CA LEU A 195 9.23 28.42 -30.19
C LEU A 195 10.73 28.42 -29.86
N ILE A 196 11.58 28.52 -30.87
CA ILE A 196 13.05 28.52 -30.73
C ILE A 196 13.53 29.72 -29.88
N ASP A 197 12.84 30.85 -29.97
CA ASP A 197 13.17 32.06 -29.20
C ASP A 197 12.11 32.38 -28.11
N ASP A 198 11.11 31.51 -27.91
CA ASP A 198 10.09 31.66 -26.86
C ASP A 198 10.58 31.10 -25.51
N LEU A 199 11.21 31.99 -24.72
CA LEU A 199 11.71 31.66 -23.38
C LEU A 199 10.60 31.16 -22.44
N ILE A 200 9.38 31.71 -22.53
CA ILE A 200 8.27 31.29 -21.67
C ILE A 200 7.91 29.84 -21.96
N PHE A 201 7.83 29.48 -23.24
CA PHE A 201 7.57 28.11 -23.65
C PHE A 201 8.66 27.15 -23.17
N GLN A 202 9.92 27.46 -23.45
CA GLN A 202 11.05 26.59 -23.08
C GLN A 202 11.14 26.35 -21.57
N GLU A 203 11.01 27.41 -20.77
CA GLU A 203 11.03 27.28 -19.31
C GLU A 203 9.79 26.56 -18.77
N THR A 204 8.63 26.72 -19.41
CA THR A 204 7.43 25.93 -19.08
C THR A 204 7.65 24.44 -19.34
N VAL A 205 8.21 24.09 -20.51
CA VAL A 205 8.54 22.70 -20.86
C VAL A 205 9.58 22.13 -19.91
N ARG A 206 10.64 22.91 -19.59
CA ARG A 206 11.69 22.50 -18.65
C ARG A 206 11.11 22.24 -17.26
N PHE A 207 10.33 23.16 -16.74
CA PHE A 207 9.66 23.03 -15.45
C PHE A 207 8.75 21.79 -15.42
N ARG A 208 7.96 21.58 -16.48
CA ARG A 208 7.13 20.37 -16.62
C ARG A 208 7.95 19.09 -16.59
N GLY A 209 9.09 19.04 -17.27
CA GLY A 209 9.98 17.88 -17.25
C GLY A 209 10.51 17.59 -15.85
N ILE A 210 11.03 18.61 -15.16
CA ILE A 210 11.60 18.50 -13.81
C ILE A 210 10.55 18.03 -12.81
N THR A 211 9.35 18.62 -12.83
CA THR A 211 8.28 18.25 -11.89
C THR A 211 7.79 16.82 -12.13
N MET A 212 7.67 16.39 -13.39
CA MET A 212 7.30 15.00 -13.71
C MET A 212 8.39 14.01 -13.32
N GLY A 213 9.67 14.37 -13.48
CA GLY A 213 10.78 13.56 -12.96
C GLY A 213 10.69 13.34 -11.45
N TYR A 214 10.38 14.40 -10.68
CA TYR A 214 10.22 14.32 -9.23
C TYR A 214 9.01 13.46 -8.81
N VAL A 215 7.83 13.71 -9.41
CA VAL A 215 6.62 12.90 -9.15
C VAL A 215 6.88 11.43 -9.50
N GLY A 216 7.48 11.17 -10.67
CA GLY A 216 7.85 9.83 -11.10
C GLY A 216 8.84 9.13 -10.16
N SER A 217 9.78 9.87 -9.56
CA SER A 217 10.69 9.32 -8.56
C SER A 217 9.95 8.86 -7.31
N ASN A 218 9.05 9.71 -6.77
CA ASN A 218 8.25 9.36 -5.61
C ASN A 218 7.38 8.12 -5.88
N THR A 219 6.76 8.04 -7.06
CA THR A 219 5.97 6.86 -7.47
C THR A 219 6.83 5.59 -7.57
N ARG A 220 8.05 5.67 -8.13
CA ARG A 220 8.98 4.52 -8.19
C ARG A 220 9.43 4.07 -6.79
N ASP A 221 9.70 5.01 -5.89
CA ASP A 221 10.11 4.70 -4.53
C ASP A 221 8.97 4.08 -3.72
N ALA A 222 7.74 4.59 -3.87
CA ALA A 222 6.55 3.96 -3.32
C ALA A 222 6.39 2.52 -3.87
N ASN A 223 6.53 2.32 -5.19
CA ASN A 223 6.42 0.99 -5.79
C ASN A 223 7.49 0.00 -5.28
N ARG A 224 8.71 0.47 -5.00
CA ARG A 224 9.75 -0.36 -4.38
C ARG A 224 9.33 -0.83 -2.99
N ARG A 225 8.69 0.04 -2.21
CA ARG A 225 8.16 -0.30 -0.88
C ARG A 225 7.00 -1.30 -0.98
N VAL A 226 6.11 -1.12 -1.95
CA VAL A 226 5.03 -2.08 -2.26
C VAL A 226 5.62 -3.45 -2.58
N THR A 227 6.58 -3.52 -3.50
CA THR A 227 7.22 -4.77 -3.92
C THR A 227 7.92 -5.48 -2.75
N ASN A 228 8.64 -4.72 -1.93
CA ASN A 228 9.29 -5.26 -0.73
C ASN A 228 8.25 -5.83 0.25
N LEU A 229 7.14 -5.12 0.48
CA LEU A 229 6.08 -5.57 1.36
C LEU A 229 5.39 -6.85 0.83
N ILE A 230 5.12 -6.92 -0.47
CA ILE A 230 4.60 -8.15 -1.10
C ILE A 230 5.53 -9.33 -0.79
N ASN A 231 6.84 -9.16 -1.01
CA ASN A 231 7.82 -10.22 -0.73
C ASN A 231 7.86 -10.63 0.75
N MET A 232 7.69 -9.68 1.67
CA MET A 232 7.62 -9.98 3.11
C MET A 232 6.37 -10.79 3.45
N ILE A 233 5.21 -10.40 2.93
CA ILE A 233 3.94 -11.10 3.13
C ILE A 233 3.99 -12.51 2.54
N GLU A 234 4.52 -12.68 1.33
CA GLU A 234 4.66 -13.99 0.69
C GLU A 234 5.57 -14.94 1.48
N ARG A 235 6.63 -14.41 2.11
CA ARG A 235 7.51 -15.20 2.98
C ARG A 235 6.81 -15.60 4.27
N GLU A 236 6.07 -14.69 4.88
CA GLU A 236 5.27 -14.97 6.09
C GLU A 236 4.23 -16.07 5.82
N LEU A 237 3.53 -15.99 4.69
CA LEU A 237 2.52 -16.99 4.29
C LEU A 237 3.13 -18.37 3.97
N LYS A 238 4.39 -18.43 3.49
CA LYS A 238 5.09 -19.69 3.23
C LYS A 238 5.73 -20.33 4.48
N GLY A 239 5.97 -19.52 5.52
CA GLY A 239 6.61 -19.95 6.76
C GLY A 239 5.63 -20.45 7.83
N LYS A 240 4.33 -20.34 7.57
CA LYS A 240 3.24 -20.87 8.40
C LYS A 240 2.80 -22.24 7.88
#